data_AF-A0A7S1GNL1-F1
#
_entry.id   AF-A0A7S1GNL1-F1
#
_cell.length_a   1.000
_cell.length_b   1.000
_cell.length_c   1.000
_cell.angle_alpha   90.00
_cell.angle_beta   90.00
_cell.angle_gamma   90.00
#
_symmetry.space_group_name_H-M   'P 1'
#
loop_
_entity.id
_entity.type
_entity.pdbx_description
1 polymer ?
#
loop_
_entity_poly.entity_id
_entity_poly.type
_entity_poly.pdbx_seq_one_letter_code
_entity_poly.pdbx_strand_id
1 'polypeptide(L)'
;GSNSVLIQKAYENADFLLRKQKRPDFYQLLGISSIASLLEIKKQYKVKAMEYHPDRHTGASQQKQKEAEEKFKLLGEGLEILSDDFKRQLYDEGYDLEAIRERVEAAQHAAHRPGRHHHGHHR
;
A
#
# COMPACT_ATOMS: atom_id res chain seq x y z
N GLY A 1 33.56 -28.63 7.10
CA GLY A 1 32.13 -28.53 6.71
C GLY A 1 31.88 -27.19 6.08
N SER A 2 32.13 -27.06 4.78
CA SER A 2 32.18 -25.77 4.09
C SER A 2 30.90 -25.44 3.31
N ASN A 3 30.04 -26.43 3.07
CA ASN A 3 28.76 -26.26 2.36
C ASN A 3 27.67 -25.63 3.23
N SER A 4 27.73 -25.74 4.56
CA SER A 4 26.70 -25.21 5.47
C SER A 4 26.69 -23.68 5.56
N VAL A 5 27.85 -23.03 5.49
CA VAL A 5 27.98 -21.56 5.62
C VAL A 5 27.55 -20.83 4.34
N LEU A 6 27.76 -21.44 3.17
CA LEU A 6 27.36 -20.87 1.88
C LEU A 6 25.84 -20.91 1.69
N ILE A 7 25.20 -21.99 2.17
CA ILE A 7 23.76 -22.14 2.14
C ILE A 7 23.10 -21.14 3.11
N GLN A 8 23.65 -20.95 4.31
CA GLN A 8 23.17 -19.98 5.30
C GLN A 8 23.19 -18.53 4.75
N LYS A 9 24.30 -18.13 4.12
CA LYS A 9 24.44 -16.79 3.50
C LYS A 9 23.51 -16.55 2.29
N ALA A 10 23.14 -17.60 1.58
CA ALA A 10 22.16 -17.51 0.49
C ALA A 10 20.74 -17.25 1.03
N TYR A 11 20.38 -17.89 2.14
CA TYR A 11 19.08 -17.66 2.81
C TYR A 11 18.97 -16.27 3.44
N GLU A 12 20.03 -15.75 4.08
CA GLU A 12 20.03 -14.40 4.64
C GLU A 12 19.90 -13.30 3.57
N ASN A 13 20.51 -13.49 2.40
CA ASN A 13 20.31 -12.58 1.26
C ASN A 13 18.90 -12.67 0.67
N ALA A 14 18.31 -13.87 0.61
CA ALA A 14 16.94 -14.04 0.14
C ALA A 14 15.93 -13.38 1.09
N ASP A 15 16.11 -13.49 2.41
CA ASP A 15 15.24 -12.84 3.39
C ASP A 15 15.38 -11.31 3.36
N PHE A 16 16.60 -10.80 3.13
CA PHE A 16 16.86 -9.36 2.95
C PHE A 16 16.27 -8.81 1.63
N LEU A 17 16.37 -9.55 0.52
CA LEU A 17 15.69 -9.21 -0.74
C LEU A 17 14.17 -9.29 -0.61
N LEU A 18 13.64 -10.28 0.12
CA LEU A 18 12.21 -10.36 0.44
C LEU A 18 11.76 -9.19 1.31
N ARG A 19 12.55 -8.79 2.31
CA ARG A 19 12.22 -7.65 3.20
C ARG A 19 12.36 -6.30 2.51
N LYS A 20 13.37 -6.14 1.66
CA LYS A 20 13.56 -4.94 0.82
C LYS A 20 12.52 -4.88 -0.32
N GLN A 21 12.03 -6.04 -0.80
CA GLN A 21 10.82 -6.13 -1.64
C GLN A 21 9.52 -5.87 -0.86
N LYS A 22 9.47 -6.20 0.44
CA LYS A 22 8.24 -6.14 1.25
C LYS A 22 7.77 -4.73 1.56
N ARG A 23 8.62 -3.71 1.40
CA ARG A 23 8.13 -2.33 1.34
C ARG A 23 7.65 -2.10 -0.09
N PRO A 24 6.32 -2.05 -0.32
CA PRO A 24 5.84 -1.69 -1.63
C PRO A 24 6.27 -0.26 -1.90
N ASP A 25 7.20 -0.13 -2.83
CA ASP A 25 7.64 1.16 -3.34
C ASP A 25 6.53 1.65 -4.26
N PHE A 26 5.55 2.35 -3.69
CA PHE A 26 4.32 2.70 -4.42
C PHE A 26 4.61 3.57 -5.64
N TYR A 27 5.67 4.36 -5.59
CA TYR A 27 6.17 5.12 -6.73
C TYR A 27 6.61 4.17 -7.86
N GLN A 28 7.44 3.17 -7.57
CA GLN A 28 7.85 2.16 -8.56
C GLN A 28 6.66 1.30 -9.03
N LEU A 29 5.73 0.96 -8.13
CA LEU A 29 4.56 0.15 -8.44
C LEU A 29 3.63 0.84 -9.46
N LEU A 30 3.39 2.14 -9.25
CA LEU A 30 2.65 2.99 -10.18
C LEU A 30 3.48 3.41 -11.39
N GLY A 31 4.80 3.22 -11.35
CA GLY A 31 5.74 3.62 -12.39
C GLY A 31 5.86 5.14 -12.51
N ILE A 32 5.82 5.84 -11.37
CA ILE A 32 5.89 7.29 -11.26
C ILE A 32 7.11 7.70 -10.45
N SER A 33 7.50 8.97 -10.58
CA SER A 33 8.58 9.53 -9.78
C SER A 33 8.12 9.90 -8.36
N SER A 34 9.05 9.96 -7.41
CA SER A 34 8.79 10.46 -6.04
C SER A 34 8.35 11.93 -6.02
N ILE A 35 8.62 12.67 -7.10
CA ILE A 35 8.15 14.05 -7.32
C ILE A 35 6.80 14.12 -8.05
N ALA A 36 6.16 12.99 -8.35
CA ALA A 36 4.92 12.97 -9.10
C ALA A 36 3.79 13.73 -8.38
N SER A 37 2.98 14.41 -9.16
CA SER A 37 1.79 15.09 -8.69
C SER A 37 0.63 14.12 -8.48
N LEU A 38 -0.30 14.48 -7.61
CA LEU A 38 -1.51 13.69 -7.32
C LEU A 38 -2.33 13.35 -8.58
N LEU A 39 -2.33 14.23 -9.58
CA LEU A 39 -2.95 13.97 -10.88
C LEU A 39 -2.26 12.83 -11.64
N GLU A 40 -0.93 12.77 -11.62
CA GLU A 40 -0.16 11.68 -12.24
C GLU A 40 -0.35 10.36 -11.49
N ILE A 41 -0.34 10.40 -10.16
CA ILE A 41 -0.61 9.25 -9.30
C ILE A 41 -1.97 8.63 -9.67
N LYS A 42 -3.04 9.44 -9.71
CA LYS A 42 -4.39 8.98 -10.08
C LYS A 42 -4.46 8.46 -11.52
N LYS A 43 -3.78 9.14 -12.45
CA LYS A 43 -3.75 8.74 -13.86
C LYS A 43 -3.08 7.37 -14.04
N GLN A 44 -1.90 7.17 -13.45
CA GLN A 44 -1.17 5.92 -13.55
C GLN A 44 -1.82 4.79 -12.79
N TYR A 45 -2.43 5.08 -11.63
CA TYR A 45 -3.27 4.11 -10.94
C TYR A 45 -4.38 3.60 -11.87
N LYS A 46 -5.09 4.50 -12.56
CA LYS A 46 -6.18 4.10 -13.47
C LYS A 46 -5.68 3.21 -14.60
N VAL A 47 -4.53 3.53 -15.19
CA VAL A 47 -3.90 2.71 -16.23
C VAL A 47 -3.53 1.32 -15.70
N LYS A 48 -2.88 1.26 -14.53
CA LYS A 48 -2.46 0.00 -13.90
C LYS A 48 -3.64 -0.83 -13.41
N ALA A 49 -4.66 -0.22 -12.84
CA ALA A 49 -5.90 -0.88 -12.44
C ALA A 49 -6.59 -1.56 -13.63
N MET A 50 -6.60 -0.93 -14.81
CA MET A 50 -7.13 -1.53 -16.04
C MET A 50 -6.25 -2.64 -16.60
N GLU A 51 -4.95 -2.64 -16.32
CA GLU A 51 -3.99 -3.68 -16.71
C GLU A 51 -4.13 -4.94 -15.83
N TYR A 52 -4.39 -4.75 -14.53
CA TYR A 52 -4.58 -5.84 -13.55
C TYR A 52 -6.05 -6.20 -13.28
N HIS A 53 -6.99 -5.63 -14.04
CA HIS A 53 -8.42 -5.86 -13.79
C HIS A 53 -8.82 -7.33 -14.04
N PRO A 54 -9.52 -8.00 -13.11
CA PRO A 54 -9.86 -9.43 -13.21
C PRO A 54 -10.70 -9.75 -14.45
N ASP A 55 -11.50 -8.80 -14.96
CA ASP A 55 -12.27 -8.95 -16.21
C ASP A 55 -11.39 -9.31 -17.42
N ARG A 56 -10.18 -8.73 -17.50
CA ARG A 56 -9.22 -9.02 -18.58
C ARG A 56 -8.41 -10.29 -18.34
N HIS A 57 -8.47 -10.83 -17.13
CA HIS A 57 -7.75 -12.04 -16.69
C HIS A 57 -8.70 -13.21 -16.39
N THR A 58 -9.96 -13.14 -16.83
CA THR A 58 -10.98 -14.19 -16.68
C THR A 58 -10.57 -15.54 -17.28
N GLY A 59 -9.69 -15.53 -18.30
CA GLY A 59 -9.10 -16.74 -18.89
C GLY A 59 -7.69 -17.08 -18.38
N ALA A 60 -7.15 -16.34 -17.42
CA ALA A 60 -5.80 -16.55 -16.91
C ALA A 60 -5.73 -17.65 -15.85
N SER A 61 -4.60 -18.35 -15.76
CA SER A 61 -4.35 -19.37 -14.73
C SER A 61 -4.50 -18.79 -13.31
N GLN A 62 -4.88 -19.64 -12.35
CA GLN A 62 -5.09 -19.23 -10.93
C GLN A 62 -3.90 -18.45 -10.34
N GLN A 63 -2.67 -18.78 -10.76
CA GLN A 63 -1.48 -18.05 -10.34
C GLN A 63 -1.48 -16.58 -10.82
N LYS A 64 -1.84 -16.34 -12.08
CA LYS A 64 -1.95 -14.98 -12.63
C LYS A 64 -3.08 -14.18 -11.98
N GLN A 65 -4.19 -14.83 -11.63
CA GLN A 65 -5.27 -14.17 -10.91
C GLN A 65 -4.83 -13.73 -9.51
N LYS A 66 -4.10 -14.59 -8.78
CA LYS A 66 -3.50 -14.22 -7.49
C LYS A 66 -2.50 -13.07 -7.62
N GLU A 67 -1.57 -13.15 -8.57
CA GLU A 67 -0.61 -12.06 -8.81
C GLU A 67 -1.28 -10.75 -9.20
N ALA A 68 -2.34 -10.80 -10.01
CA ALA A 68 -3.13 -9.62 -10.38
C ALA A 68 -3.87 -9.04 -9.18
N GLU A 69 -4.47 -9.87 -8.33
CA GLU A 69 -5.14 -9.44 -7.10
C GLU A 69 -4.15 -8.80 -6.12
N GLU A 70 -2.99 -9.40 -5.89
CA GLU A 70 -1.94 -8.85 -5.02
C GLU A 70 -1.46 -7.49 -5.52
N LYS A 71 -1.15 -7.38 -6.82
CA LYS A 71 -0.75 -6.10 -7.41
C LYS A 71 -1.87 -5.07 -7.37
N PHE A 72 -3.12 -5.47 -7.55
CA PHE A 72 -4.27 -4.58 -7.48
C PHE A 72 -4.48 -4.03 -6.06
N LYS A 73 -4.34 -4.86 -5.02
CA LYS A 73 -4.38 -4.41 -3.62
C LYS A 73 -3.28 -3.37 -3.35
N LEU A 74 -2.04 -3.68 -3.73
CA LEU A 74 -0.91 -2.77 -3.55
C LEU A 74 -1.09 -1.45 -4.31
N LEU A 75 -1.68 -1.47 -5.52
CA LEU A 75 -1.99 -0.26 -6.29
C LEU A 75 -3.02 0.61 -5.57
N GLY A 76 -4.04 -0.01 -4.96
CA GLY A 76 -5.04 0.67 -4.15
C GLY A 76 -4.40 1.34 -2.93
N GLU A 77 -3.58 0.60 -2.19
CA GLU A 77 -2.87 1.11 -1.01
C GLU A 77 -1.93 2.27 -1.38
N GLY A 78 -1.18 2.13 -2.47
CA GLY A 78 -0.28 3.17 -2.96
C GLY A 78 -1.01 4.42 -3.40
N LEU A 79 -2.15 4.27 -4.08
CA LEU A 79 -3.00 5.41 -4.41
C LEU A 79 -3.50 6.09 -3.14
N GLU A 80 -4.00 5.34 -2.16
CA GLU A 80 -4.53 5.92 -0.93
C GLU A 80 -3.47 6.73 -0.18
N ILE A 81 -2.24 6.22 -0.09
CA ILE A 81 -1.14 6.87 0.62
C ILE A 81 -0.60 8.06 -0.16
N LEU A 82 -0.37 7.91 -1.46
CA LEU A 82 0.22 8.97 -2.28
C LEU A 82 -0.80 10.05 -2.69
N SER A 83 -2.10 9.73 -2.69
CA SER A 83 -3.18 10.69 -2.99
C SER A 83 -3.54 11.58 -1.80
N ASP A 84 -2.98 11.37 -0.61
CA ASP A 84 -3.21 12.23 0.53
C ASP A 84 -1.88 12.81 0.99
N ASP A 85 -1.80 14.12 1.10
CA ASP A 85 -0.54 14.81 1.40
C ASP A 85 -0.03 14.41 2.79
N PHE A 86 -0.94 14.21 3.75
CA PHE A 86 -0.62 13.78 5.11
C PHE A 86 -0.13 12.33 5.14
N LYS A 87 -0.81 11.40 4.45
CA LYS A 87 -0.34 10.02 4.33
C LYS A 87 1.01 9.92 3.60
N ARG A 88 1.18 10.67 2.51
CA ARG A 88 2.42 10.72 1.73
C ARG A 88 3.56 11.24 2.58
N GLN A 89 3.34 12.30 3.37
CA GLN A 89 4.35 12.82 4.27
C GLN A 89 4.77 11.76 5.29
N LEU A 90 3.81 11.08 5.93
CA LEU A 90 4.14 10.00 6.87
C LEU A 90 4.90 8.85 6.19
N TYR A 91 4.54 8.52 4.95
CA TYR A 91 5.28 7.51 4.19
C TYR A 91 6.73 7.96 3.90
N ASP A 92 6.93 9.22 3.52
CA ASP A 92 8.25 9.81 3.28
C ASP A 92 9.08 9.94 4.58
N GLU A 93 8.42 10.20 5.72
CA GLU A 93 9.01 10.18 7.06
C GLU A 93 9.42 8.76 7.52
N GLY A 94 8.99 7.72 6.81
CA GLY A 94 9.38 6.32 7.06
C GLY A 94 8.41 5.53 7.95
N TYR A 95 7.19 6.01 8.15
CA TYR A 95 6.14 5.24 8.83
C TYR A 95 5.66 4.06 7.98
N ASP A 96 5.39 2.93 8.64
CA ASP A 96 4.81 1.77 7.97
C ASP A 96 3.33 1.99 7.63
N LEU A 97 2.83 1.26 6.62
CA LEU A 97 1.48 1.41 6.06
C LEU A 97 0.38 1.36 7.12
N GLU A 98 0.50 0.42 8.06
CA GLU A 98 -0.46 0.23 9.14
C GLU A 98 -0.50 1.44 10.08
N ALA A 99 0.66 2.00 10.43
CA ALA A 99 0.75 3.18 11.29
C ALA A 99 0.18 4.44 10.62
N ILE A 100 0.41 4.60 9.31
CA ILE A 100 -0.16 5.69 8.51
C ILE A 100 -1.68 5.57 8.50
N ARG A 101 -2.18 4.37 8.19
CA ARG A 101 -3.61 4.07 8.10
C ARG A 101 -4.31 4.30 9.43
N GLU A 102 -3.78 3.79 10.52
CA GLU A 102 -4.34 3.97 11.86
C GLU A 102 -4.45 5.46 12.22
N ARG A 103 -3.41 6.25 11.93
CA ARG A 103 -3.42 7.70 12.19
C ARG A 103 -4.46 8.45 11.36
N VAL A 104 -4.60 8.10 10.09
CA VAL A 104 -5.62 8.73 9.24
C VAL A 104 -7.01 8.30 9.67
N GLU A 105 -7.23 7.02 9.95
CA GLU A 105 -8.51 6.53 10.46
C GLU A 105 -8.86 7.18 11.79
N ALA A 106 -7.91 7.33 12.71
CA ALA A 106 -8.13 8.04 13.97
C ALA A 106 -8.51 9.51 13.77
N ALA A 107 -7.84 10.21 12.84
CA ALA A 107 -8.16 11.59 12.49
C ALA A 107 -9.56 11.70 11.83
N GLN A 108 -9.90 10.78 10.94
CA GLN A 108 -11.20 10.71 10.27
C GLN A 108 -12.33 10.34 11.24
N HIS A 109 -12.12 9.37 12.15
CA HIS A 109 -13.06 8.98 13.19
C HIS A 109 -13.30 10.10 14.20
N ALA A 110 -12.27 10.88 14.54
CA ALA A 110 -12.40 12.06 15.39
C ALA A 110 -13.26 13.15 14.70
N ALA A 111 -13.12 13.32 13.38
CA ALA A 111 -13.92 14.25 12.59
C ALA A 111 -15.37 13.77 12.34
N HIS A 112 -15.59 12.45 12.25
CA HIS A 112 -16.90 11.83 12.03
C HIS A 112 -17.65 11.45 13.32
N ARG A 113 -17.20 11.88 14.51
CA ARG A 113 -18.03 11.78 15.70
C ARG A 113 -19.23 12.72 15.48
N PRO A 114 -20.47 12.23 15.19
CA PRO A 114 -21.61 13.13 15.31
C PRO A 114 -21.57 13.60 16.75
N GLY A 115 -21.57 14.92 16.96
CA GLY A 115 -21.64 15.49 18.30
C GLY A 115 -22.69 14.72 19.08
N ARG A 116 -22.24 13.90 20.04
CA ARG A 116 -23.13 13.14 20.90
C ARG A 116 -23.87 14.22 21.67
N HIS A 117 -25.07 14.53 21.22
CA HIS A 117 -26.00 15.37 21.95
C HIS A 117 -26.02 14.82 23.38
N HIS A 118 -25.49 15.61 24.30
CA HIS A 118 -25.75 15.46 25.71
C HIS A 118 -27.26 15.71 25.88
N HIS A 119 -28.07 14.67 25.71
CA HIS A 119 -29.41 14.67 26.30
C HIS A 119 -29.20 14.56 27.80
N GLY A 120 -29.17 15.72 28.47
CA GLY A 120 -29.26 15.80 29.91
C GLY A 120 -30.62 15.25 30.34
N HIS A 121 -30.67 13.96 30.65
CA HIS A 121 -31.64 13.44 31.60
C HIS A 121 -31.10 13.69 33.00
N HIS A 122 -31.39 14.87 33.53
CA HIS A 122 -31.41 15.11 34.96
C HIS A 122 -32.43 16.20 35.26
N ARG A 123 -33.69 15.79 35.42
CA ARG A 123 -34.42 15.98 36.66
C ARG A 123 -35.65 15.08 36.73
#